data_AF-A0A2K1YHI2-F1
#
_entry.id   AF-A0A2K1YHI2-F1
#
_cell.length_a   1.000
_cell.length_b   1.000
_cell.length_c   1.000
_cell.angle_alpha   90.00
_cell.angle_beta   90.00
_cell.angle_gamma   90.00
#
_symmetry.space_group_name_H-M   'P 1'
#
loop_
_entity.id
_entity.type
_entity.pdbx_description
1 polymer ?
#
loop_
_entity_poly.entity_id
_entity_poly.type
_entity_poly.pdbx_seq_one_letter_code
_entity_poly.pdbx_strand_id
1 'polypeptide(L)'
;MGISRDSLHKRRATGGKKKAWRKKRKQPANTKLSSNKTVRRIRVRGGNMKWRALRLDTGNYFWGSEAMTRKTKILDAVYNASNNELVRSQTLVKWYLQHYGVEIDRKKKTIATAKKEGEVELGRLMASISSRPGQCGRANGYILEGRELSFI
;
A
#
# COMPACT_ATOMS: atom_id res chain seq x y z
N MET A 1 -21.39 -7.97 11.73
CA MET A 1 -21.31 -8.91 10.58
C MET A 1 -19.96 -8.77 9.88
N GLY A 2 -19.21 -9.87 9.70
CA GLY A 2 -17.83 -9.85 9.18
C GLY A 2 -17.69 -10.36 7.74
N ILE A 3 -16.65 -9.93 7.01
CA ILE A 3 -16.28 -10.47 5.67
C ILE A 3 -15.58 -11.83 5.85
N SER A 4 -16.11 -12.90 5.25
CA SER A 4 -15.49 -14.25 5.26
C SER A 4 -14.72 -14.50 3.96
N ARG A 5 -13.51 -15.06 4.07
CA ARG A 5 -12.73 -15.55 2.91
C ARG A 5 -13.03 -17.01 2.57
N ASP A 6 -14.13 -17.57 3.11
CA ASP A 6 -14.51 -18.93 2.77
C ASP A 6 -15.09 -19.02 1.36
N SER A 7 -15.00 -20.19 0.74
CA SER A 7 -15.64 -20.47 -0.54
C SER A 7 -17.09 -20.95 -0.39
N LEU A 8 -17.64 -20.86 0.83
CA LEU A 8 -18.96 -21.38 1.20
C LEU A 8 -20.11 -20.52 0.69
N HIS A 9 -19.91 -19.20 0.65
CA HIS A 9 -20.89 -18.28 0.07
C HIS A 9 -20.86 -18.28 -1.47
N LYS A 10 -19.81 -18.85 -2.08
CA LYS A 10 -19.68 -18.98 -3.55
C LYS A 10 -20.35 -20.26 -4.02
N ARG A 11 -20.91 -20.22 -5.24
CA ARG A 11 -21.45 -21.41 -5.91
C ARG A 11 -20.33 -22.43 -6.20
N ARG A 12 -20.72 -23.68 -6.44
CA ARG A 12 -19.82 -24.70 -7.00
C ARG A 12 -19.46 -24.33 -8.44
N ALA A 13 -18.36 -24.88 -8.97
CA ALA A 13 -18.04 -24.74 -10.39
C ALA A 13 -19.18 -25.26 -11.29
N THR A 14 -19.90 -26.29 -10.83
CA THR A 14 -21.12 -26.84 -11.47
C THR A 14 -22.36 -25.95 -11.33
N GLY A 15 -22.27 -24.78 -10.69
CA GLY A 15 -23.41 -23.86 -10.48
C GLY A 15 -24.27 -24.15 -9.25
N GLY A 16 -24.14 -25.32 -8.62
CA GLY A 16 -24.93 -25.69 -7.43
C GLY A 16 -24.66 -24.82 -6.19
N LYS A 17 -25.71 -24.59 -5.39
CA LYS A 17 -25.66 -23.81 -4.14
C LYS A 17 -25.02 -24.63 -3.00
N LYS A 18 -24.12 -24.02 -2.21
CA LYS A 18 -23.49 -24.66 -1.05
C LYS A 18 -24.24 -24.29 0.24
N LYS A 19 -24.40 -25.25 1.16
CA LYS A 19 -24.98 -25.00 2.50
C LYS A 19 -23.92 -24.36 3.41
N ALA A 20 -24.28 -23.27 4.07
CA ALA A 20 -23.39 -22.62 5.04
C ALA A 20 -23.37 -23.41 6.35
N TRP A 21 -22.19 -23.90 6.76
CA TRP A 21 -22.01 -24.69 7.99
C TRP A 21 -21.28 -23.94 9.11
N ARG A 22 -20.86 -22.68 8.88
CA ARG A 22 -20.16 -21.85 9.87
C ARG A 22 -20.39 -20.35 9.64
N LYS A 23 -20.15 -19.54 10.68
CA LYS A 23 -20.26 -18.06 10.66
C LYS A 23 -18.99 -17.37 10.12
N LYS A 24 -19.11 -16.08 9.71
CA LYS A 24 -18.08 -15.28 9.02
C LYS A 24 -16.98 -14.69 9.94
N ARG A 25 -15.80 -14.35 9.37
CA ARG A 25 -14.60 -13.83 10.08
C ARG A 25 -14.27 -12.33 9.76
N LYS A 26 -13.10 -11.83 10.22
CA LYS A 26 -12.79 -10.42 10.60
C LYS A 26 -12.48 -9.44 9.42
N GLN A 27 -12.82 -8.15 9.63
CA GLN A 27 -12.79 -7.00 8.69
C GLN A 27 -11.38 -6.38 8.40
N PRO A 28 -11.20 -5.65 7.27
CA PRO A 28 -9.96 -4.92 6.90
C PRO A 28 -9.68 -3.69 7.80
N ALA A 29 -8.55 -3.02 7.58
CA ALA A 29 -8.06 -1.92 8.43
C ALA A 29 -8.35 -0.51 7.90
N ASN A 30 -8.35 -0.32 6.58
CA ASN A 30 -8.52 0.98 5.90
C ASN A 30 -7.70 2.12 6.52
N THR A 31 -6.38 1.96 6.53
CA THR A 31 -5.44 2.91 7.14
C THR A 31 -5.52 4.27 6.45
N LYS A 32 -5.78 5.33 7.21
CA LYS A 32 -5.91 6.71 6.72
C LYS A 32 -4.64 7.52 6.97
N LEU A 33 -4.39 8.50 6.10
CA LEU A 33 -3.41 9.53 6.36
C LEU A 33 -3.94 10.48 7.45
N SER A 34 -3.21 10.61 8.56
CA SER A 34 -3.56 11.53 9.64
C SER A 34 -2.41 11.61 10.64
N SER A 35 -2.14 12.83 11.13
CA SER A 35 -1.18 13.10 12.21
C SER A 35 -1.51 12.39 13.52
N ASN A 36 -2.79 12.07 13.76
CA ASN A 36 -3.21 11.31 14.94
C ASN A 36 -2.90 9.81 14.74
N LYS A 37 -1.62 9.46 14.88
CA LYS A 37 -1.12 8.10 14.69
C LYS A 37 -1.84 7.11 15.59
N THR A 38 -2.57 6.19 14.98
CA THR A 38 -3.35 5.16 15.68
C THR A 38 -2.95 3.79 15.16
N VAL A 39 -2.30 2.98 16.00
CA VAL A 39 -1.94 1.59 15.67
C VAL A 39 -2.48 0.66 16.75
N ARG A 40 -3.28 -0.33 16.36
CA ARG A 40 -3.85 -1.32 17.28
C ARG A 40 -3.10 -2.63 17.21
N ARG A 41 -2.77 -3.20 18.37
CA ARG A 41 -2.26 -4.56 18.48
C ARG A 41 -3.40 -5.56 18.40
N ILE A 42 -3.27 -6.56 17.54
CA ILE A 42 -4.27 -7.62 17.34
C ILE A 42 -3.62 -8.96 17.61
N ARG A 43 -4.09 -9.66 18.65
CA ARG A 43 -3.74 -11.06 18.88
C ARG A 43 -4.26 -11.91 17.72
N VAL A 44 -3.39 -12.74 17.16
CA VAL A 44 -3.72 -13.71 16.12
C VAL A 44 -3.52 -15.14 16.63
N ARG A 45 -3.85 -16.13 15.78
CA ARG A 45 -3.69 -17.54 16.11
C ARG A 45 -2.22 -17.85 16.44
N GLY A 46 -1.99 -18.69 17.45
CA GLY A 46 -0.65 -19.12 17.86
C GLY A 46 0.10 -18.10 18.71
N GLY A 47 -0.59 -17.21 19.44
CA GLY A 47 0.04 -16.25 20.35
C GLY A 47 0.67 -15.02 19.69
N ASN A 48 0.89 -15.06 18.38
CA ASN A 48 1.47 -13.95 17.61
C ASN A 48 0.61 -12.69 17.64
N MET A 49 1.25 -11.55 17.35
CA MET A 49 0.60 -10.24 17.30
C MET A 49 0.75 -9.59 15.93
N LYS A 50 -0.32 -8.98 15.45
CA LYS A 50 -0.32 -8.11 14.26
C LYS A 50 -0.52 -6.67 14.68
N TRP A 51 0.20 -5.76 14.03
CA TRP A 51 0.02 -4.33 14.23
C TRP A 51 -0.88 -3.79 13.11
N ARG A 52 -2.10 -3.39 13.48
CA ARG A 52 -3.05 -2.82 12.54
C ARG A 52 -2.98 -1.31 12.64
N ALA A 53 -2.37 -0.67 11.63
CA ALA A 53 -2.46 0.77 11.50
C ALA A 53 -3.88 1.19 11.08
N LEU A 54 -4.44 2.15 11.80
CA LEU A 54 -5.68 2.84 11.42
C LEU A 54 -5.39 4.24 10.89
N ARG A 55 -4.37 4.91 11.46
CA ARG A 55 -3.93 6.24 11.06
C ARG A 55 -2.41 6.32 11.12
N LEU A 56 -1.79 6.86 10.09
CA LEU A 56 -0.34 7.10 10.01
C LEU A 56 -0.10 8.43 9.28
N ASP A 57 1.01 9.08 9.58
CA ASP A 57 1.49 10.31 8.94
C ASP A 57 2.95 10.22 8.47
N THR A 58 3.65 9.16 8.87
CA THR A 58 5.09 9.01 8.68
C THR A 58 5.44 7.59 8.26
N GLY A 59 6.53 7.47 7.48
CA GLY A 59 7.05 6.22 6.96
C GLY A 59 8.56 6.26 6.80
N ASN A 60 9.20 5.10 6.75
CA ASN A 60 10.60 5.00 6.33
C ASN A 60 10.64 4.74 4.83
N TYR A 61 11.34 5.61 4.10
CA TYR A 61 11.49 5.54 2.66
C TYR A 61 12.95 5.39 2.26
N PHE A 62 13.21 4.43 1.39
CA PHE A 62 14.54 4.14 0.84
C PHE A 62 14.74 4.84 -0.50
N TRP A 63 15.85 5.55 -0.65
CA TRP A 63 16.33 6.12 -1.88
C TRP A 63 17.31 5.14 -2.54
N GLY A 64 16.88 4.52 -3.63
CA GLY A 64 17.64 3.48 -4.33
C GLY A 64 18.98 3.97 -4.86
N SER A 65 18.99 5.08 -5.60
CA SER A 65 20.22 5.62 -6.18
C SER A 65 21.24 6.13 -5.15
N GLU A 66 20.78 6.61 -4.00
CA GLU A 66 21.65 7.17 -2.95
C GLU A 66 21.96 6.18 -1.82
N ALA A 67 21.42 4.95 -1.90
CA ALA A 67 21.57 3.92 -0.86
C ALA A 67 21.23 4.39 0.56
N MET A 68 20.28 5.33 0.69
CA MET A 68 19.94 5.98 1.96
C MET A 68 18.49 5.71 2.33
N THR A 69 18.21 5.50 3.62
CA THR A 69 16.82 5.43 4.15
C THR A 69 16.58 6.57 5.11
N ARG A 70 15.48 7.31 4.93
CA ARG A 70 15.07 8.36 5.86
C ARG A 70 13.62 8.21 6.26
N LYS A 71 13.32 8.63 7.49
CA LYS A 71 11.95 8.76 7.97
C LYS A 71 11.40 10.08 7.50
N THR A 72 10.30 10.06 6.77
CA THR A 72 9.68 11.25 6.20
C THR A 72 8.18 11.29 6.52
N LYS A 73 7.59 12.49 6.43
CA LYS A 73 6.14 12.66 6.47
C LYS A 73 5.54 12.27 5.12
N ILE A 74 4.37 11.64 5.18
CA ILE A 74 3.54 11.35 4.03
C ILE A 74 2.58 12.54 3.89
N LEU A 75 2.57 13.18 2.72
CA LEU A 75 1.78 14.38 2.48
C LEU A 75 0.42 14.05 1.86
N ASP A 76 0.42 13.19 0.84
CA ASP A 76 -0.76 12.89 0.02
C ASP A 76 -0.62 11.50 -0.62
N ALA A 77 -1.74 10.83 -0.85
CA ALA A 77 -1.85 9.63 -1.67
C ALA A 77 -2.35 10.00 -3.08
N VAL A 78 -1.42 10.21 -4.02
CA VAL A 78 -1.72 10.77 -5.35
C VAL A 78 -2.26 9.74 -6.35
N TYR A 79 -1.79 8.49 -6.29
CA TYR A 79 -2.11 7.46 -7.28
C TYR A 79 -2.40 6.10 -6.65
N ASN A 80 -3.43 5.41 -7.16
CA ASN A 80 -3.74 4.02 -6.80
C ASN A 80 -4.23 3.24 -8.01
N ALA A 81 -3.45 2.23 -8.40
CA ALA A 81 -3.72 1.33 -9.51
C ALA A 81 -5.08 0.60 -9.45
N SER A 82 -5.52 0.21 -8.24
CA SER A 82 -6.70 -0.67 -8.08
C SER A 82 -8.02 0.08 -7.92
N ASN A 83 -8.00 1.26 -7.31
CA ASN A 83 -9.22 2.02 -7.02
C ASN A 83 -8.93 3.50 -6.69
N ASN A 84 -9.52 4.43 -7.45
CA ASN A 84 -9.38 5.87 -7.25
C ASN A 84 -10.04 6.38 -5.96
N GLU A 85 -10.99 5.65 -5.37
CA GLU A 85 -11.57 6.01 -4.05
C GLU A 85 -10.52 5.98 -2.93
N LEU A 86 -9.44 5.20 -3.10
CA LEU A 86 -8.35 5.15 -2.14
C LEU A 86 -7.51 6.42 -2.16
N VAL A 87 -7.36 7.05 -3.33
CA VAL A 87 -6.74 8.37 -3.52
C VAL A 87 -7.63 9.45 -2.89
N ARG A 88 -8.91 9.52 -3.33
CA ARG A 88 -9.89 10.51 -2.84
C ARG A 88 -10.01 10.53 -1.32
N SER A 89 -9.94 9.36 -0.70
CA SER A 89 -10.10 9.20 0.74
C SER A 89 -8.79 9.08 1.53
N GLN A 90 -7.64 9.37 0.91
CA GLN A 90 -6.33 9.38 1.56
C GLN A 90 -5.99 8.06 2.29
N THR A 91 -6.21 6.93 1.61
CA THR A 91 -6.02 5.59 2.17
C THR A 91 -4.66 5.01 1.80
N LEU A 92 -3.87 4.63 2.81
CA LEU A 92 -2.54 4.06 2.64
C LEU A 92 -2.60 2.54 2.47
N VAL A 93 -2.24 2.05 1.28
CA VAL A 93 -2.25 0.63 0.91
C VAL A 93 -0.93 0.27 0.21
N LYS A 94 -0.54 -1.01 0.26
CA LYS A 94 0.63 -1.50 -0.48
C LYS A 94 0.43 -1.30 -1.99
N TRP A 95 1.43 -0.72 -2.64
CA TRP A 95 1.56 -0.67 -4.09
C TRP A 95 1.82 -2.07 -4.67
N TYR A 96 1.10 -2.45 -5.74
CA TYR A 96 1.23 -3.77 -6.36
C TYR A 96 1.80 -3.63 -7.77
N LEU A 97 3.13 -3.69 -7.88
CA LEU A 97 3.86 -3.57 -9.15
C LEU A 97 3.70 -4.82 -10.05
N GLN A 98 3.49 -6.00 -9.46
CA GLN A 98 3.58 -7.30 -10.14
C GLN A 98 2.46 -7.58 -11.17
N HIS A 99 1.42 -6.74 -11.24
CA HIS A 99 0.29 -6.93 -12.18
C HIS A 99 0.44 -6.19 -13.52
N TYR A 100 1.33 -5.21 -13.64
CA TYR A 100 1.39 -4.34 -14.82
C TYR A 100 2.37 -4.77 -15.90
N GLY A 101 3.11 -5.87 -15.70
CA GLY A 101 4.03 -6.40 -16.72
C GLY A 101 5.09 -5.41 -17.20
N VAL A 102 5.35 -4.34 -16.44
CA VAL A 102 6.37 -3.34 -16.79
C VAL A 102 7.73 -3.99 -16.55
N GLU A 103 8.34 -4.47 -17.63
CA GLU A 103 9.75 -4.86 -17.60
C GLU A 103 10.57 -3.60 -17.28
N ILE A 104 11.27 -3.65 -16.15
CA ILE A 104 12.18 -2.61 -15.66
C ILE A 104 13.45 -2.63 -16.52
N ASP A 105 13.29 -2.48 -17.82
CA ASP A 105 14.42 -2.47 -18.72
C ASP A 105 15.14 -1.11 -18.60
N ARG A 106 16.46 -1.15 -18.53
CA ARG A 106 17.28 0.04 -18.30
C ARG A 106 17.46 0.79 -19.61
N LYS A 107 16.53 1.67 -20.01
CA LYS A 107 16.77 2.68 -21.08
C LYS A 107 15.61 3.67 -21.16
N LYS A 108 15.73 4.80 -20.45
CA LYS A 108 15.15 6.15 -20.67
C LYS A 108 15.43 6.96 -19.40
N LYS A 109 16.68 7.44 -19.26
CA LYS A 109 17.15 8.18 -18.07
C LYS A 109 16.70 9.65 -18.08
N THR A 110 16.67 10.31 -19.24
CA THR A 110 16.58 11.77 -19.35
C THR A 110 15.28 12.38 -18.83
N ILE A 111 14.12 11.83 -19.17
CA ILE A 111 12.80 12.41 -18.78
C ILE A 111 12.52 12.23 -17.28
N ALA A 112 12.94 11.10 -16.70
CA ALA A 112 12.69 10.80 -15.29
C ALA A 112 13.57 11.66 -14.36
N THR A 113 14.80 11.99 -14.77
CA THR A 113 15.70 12.85 -13.98
C THR A 113 15.14 14.27 -13.87
N ALA A 114 14.67 14.86 -14.99
CA ALA A 114 14.09 16.21 -14.98
C ALA A 114 12.80 16.31 -14.14
N LYS A 115 11.91 15.31 -14.20
CA LYS A 115 10.72 15.25 -13.32
C LYS A 115 11.12 15.21 -11.84
N LYS A 116 12.16 14.45 -11.51
CA LYS A 116 12.64 14.31 -10.13
C LYS A 116 13.29 15.59 -9.60
N GLU A 117 14.03 16.31 -10.45
CA GLU A 117 14.64 17.59 -10.09
C GLU A 117 13.58 18.65 -9.71
N GLY A 118 12.51 18.77 -10.51
CA GLY A 118 11.40 19.67 -10.17
C GLY A 118 10.65 19.29 -8.89
N GLU A 119 10.56 17.99 -8.57
CA GLU A 119 10.02 17.50 -7.30
C GLU A 119 10.88 17.87 -6.09
N VAL A 120 12.21 17.76 -6.24
CA VAL A 120 13.18 18.15 -5.21
C VAL A 120 13.06 19.65 -4.90
N GLU A 121 12.91 20.50 -5.92
CA GLU A 121 12.71 21.95 -5.74
C GLU A 121 11.41 22.28 -5.00
N LEU A 122 10.34 21.52 -5.24
CA LEU A 122 9.06 21.63 -4.53
C LEU A 122 9.10 21.03 -3.10
N GLY A 123 10.21 20.40 -2.70
CA GLY A 123 10.37 19.78 -1.39
C GLY A 123 9.51 18.53 -1.16
N ARG A 124 9.05 17.87 -2.23
CA ARG A 124 8.20 16.67 -2.16
C ARG A 124 8.66 15.63 -3.17
N LEU A 125 8.72 14.37 -2.77
CA LEU A 125 9.15 13.27 -3.64
C LEU A 125 8.03 12.25 -3.79
N MET A 126 7.82 11.76 -5.01
CA MET A 126 6.94 10.63 -5.25
C MET A 126 7.57 9.34 -4.74
N ALA A 127 6.79 8.59 -3.97
CA ALA A 127 7.23 7.35 -3.36
C ALA A 127 6.13 6.29 -3.35
N SER A 128 6.55 5.04 -3.43
CA SER A 128 5.67 3.87 -3.43
C SER A 128 5.69 3.18 -2.08
N ILE A 129 4.51 2.83 -1.55
CA ILE A 129 4.39 2.08 -0.29
C ILE A 129 4.58 0.58 -0.58
N SER A 130 5.68 0.00 -0.08
CA SER A 130 6.00 -1.42 -0.23
C SER A 130 5.49 -2.28 0.93
N SER A 131 5.27 -1.67 2.10
CA SER A 131 4.76 -2.34 3.29
C SER A 131 3.24 -2.60 3.21
N ARG A 132 2.71 -3.38 4.16
CA ARG A 132 1.26 -3.67 4.31
C ARG A 132 0.73 -3.04 5.61
N PRO A 133 0.32 -1.75 5.61
CA PRO A 133 0.01 -1.00 6.84
C PRO A 133 -0.97 -1.69 7.80
N GLY A 134 -2.01 -2.36 7.28
CA GLY A 134 -2.99 -3.09 8.09
C GLY A 134 -2.48 -4.39 8.75
N GLN A 135 -1.27 -4.85 8.43
CA GLN A 135 -0.65 -6.05 8.99
C GLN A 135 0.60 -5.75 9.83
N CYS A 136 1.47 -4.86 9.33
CA CYS A 136 2.73 -4.52 9.97
C CYS A 136 2.68 -3.21 10.77
N GLY A 137 1.63 -2.40 10.64
CA GLY A 137 1.46 -1.15 11.37
C GLY A 137 2.33 0.00 10.84
N ARG A 138 2.95 -0.17 9.67
CA ARG A 138 3.90 0.79 9.06
C ARG A 138 3.55 1.04 7.60
N ALA A 139 3.78 2.26 7.13
CA ALA A 139 3.68 2.66 5.73
C ALA A 139 5.10 3.00 5.22
N ASN A 140 5.92 1.97 5.02
CA ASN A 140 7.28 2.10 4.52
C ASN A 140 7.30 1.85 3.02
N GLY A 141 8.32 2.38 2.36
CA GLY A 141 8.38 2.41 0.92
C GLY A 141 9.76 2.71 0.36
N TYR A 142 9.77 3.03 -0.93
CA TYR A 142 10.95 3.50 -1.64
C TYR A 142 10.55 4.66 -2.54
N ILE A 143 11.51 5.55 -2.80
CA ILE A 143 11.33 6.69 -3.71
C ILE A 143 11.28 6.18 -5.15
N LEU A 144 10.36 6.72 -5.94
CA LEU A 144 10.20 6.32 -7.33
C LEU A 144 11.32 6.91 -8.18
N GLU A 145 11.86 6.09 -9.10
CA GLU A 145 12.97 6.48 -9.97
C GLU A 145 12.78 5.94 -11.40
N GLY A 146 13.45 6.57 -12.37
CA GLY A 146 13.53 6.06 -13.73
C GLY A 146 12.16 5.81 -14.37
N ARG A 147 11.97 4.62 -14.93
CA ARG A 147 10.74 4.25 -15.62
C ARG A 147 9.51 4.22 -14.71
N GLU A 148 9.68 3.85 -13.44
CA GLU A 148 8.55 3.83 -12.49
C GLU A 148 8.04 5.23 -12.20
N LEU A 149 8.95 6.21 -12.05
CA LEU A 149 8.57 7.62 -11.91
C LEU A 149 7.94 8.18 -13.18
N SER A 150 8.39 7.73 -14.36
CA SER A 150 7.79 8.20 -15.62
C SER A 150 6.40 7.65 -15.89
N PHE A 151 6.08 6.47 -15.35
CA PHE A 151 4.80 5.78 -15.55
C PHE A 151 3.66 6.41 -14.75
N ILE A 152 3.99 6.98 -13.59
CA ILE A 152 3.08 7.67 -12.69
C ILE A 152 2.94 9.12 -13.12
#